data_AF-A0A6A4I570-F1
#
_entry.id   AF-A0A6A4I570-F1
#
_cell.length_a   1.000
_cell.length_b   1.000
_cell.length_c   1.000
_cell.angle_alpha   90.00
_cell.angle_beta   90.00
_cell.angle_gamma   90.00
#
_symmetry.space_group_name_H-M   'P 1'
#
loop_
_entity.id
_entity.type
_entity.pdbx_description
1 polymer ?
#
loop_
_entity_poly.entity_id
_entity_poly.type
_entity_poly.pdbx_seq_one_letter_code
_entity_poly.pdbx_strand_id
1 'polypeptide(L)'
;MWLLRSTSREDDQGFSAEKIHSFERHTGLTSHYANLTSCITAIIFGAIHCTAWVITFPNDTERFLWMISSFIVIAVPVGWLIQHYSPRMARLAHMPVDYMDIVGQLPEFWIFIFQLAGTTAILLYILSRFSLIVLAFLTLRNLPLEALETVQWTTFIPHV
;
A
#
# COMPACT_ATOMS: atom_id res chain seq x y z
N MET A 1 -42.22 9.18 64.92
CA MET A 1 -42.06 8.15 63.86
C MET A 1 -41.40 8.82 62.65
N TRP A 2 -40.10 9.10 62.76
CA TRP A 2 -39.37 10.03 61.86
C TRP A 2 -37.91 9.61 61.64
N LEU A 3 -37.59 8.31 61.61
CA LEU A 3 -36.18 7.86 61.61
C LEU A 3 -35.89 6.58 60.80
N LEU A 4 -36.35 6.44 59.55
CA LEU A 4 -35.78 5.44 58.62
C LEU A 4 -35.90 5.87 57.15
N ARG A 5 -35.35 7.05 56.79
CA ARG A 5 -35.17 7.41 55.36
C ARG A 5 -33.86 8.16 55.10
N SER A 6 -32.79 7.66 55.68
CA SER A 6 -31.40 7.93 55.31
C SER A 6 -30.76 6.54 55.34
N THR A 7 -30.45 5.88 54.23
CA THR A 7 -29.10 5.95 53.64
C THR A 7 -29.03 5.18 52.30
N SER A 8 -30.13 5.01 51.56
CA SER A 8 -30.12 4.14 50.35
C SER A 8 -30.07 4.92 49.01
N ARG A 9 -29.54 6.14 48.99
CA ARG A 9 -29.63 7.02 47.81
C ARG A 9 -28.34 7.74 47.41
N GLU A 10 -27.21 7.37 48.00
CA GLU A 10 -25.92 8.00 47.68
C GLU A 10 -24.87 7.05 47.08
N ASP A 11 -25.11 5.73 47.07
CA ASP A 11 -24.16 4.75 46.49
C ASP A 11 -24.45 4.38 45.03
N ASP A 12 -25.43 5.04 44.40
CA ASP A 12 -25.60 5.01 42.94
C ASP A 12 -24.90 6.21 42.27
N GLN A 13 -23.83 6.73 42.88
CA GLN A 13 -22.69 7.20 42.11
C GLN A 13 -22.01 5.97 41.49
N GLY A 14 -22.76 5.24 40.65
CA GLY A 14 -22.17 4.64 39.49
C GLY A 14 -21.38 5.78 38.87
N PHE A 15 -20.05 5.67 38.95
CA PHE A 15 -19.14 6.28 38.02
C PHE A 15 -19.77 5.96 36.67
N SER A 16 -20.62 6.87 36.20
CA SER A 16 -21.12 6.88 34.84
C SER A 16 -19.83 7.19 34.15
N ALA A 17 -19.09 6.10 33.86
CA ALA A 17 -17.95 6.11 33.00
C ALA A 17 -18.53 6.80 31.80
N GLU A 18 -18.27 8.11 31.72
CA GLU A 18 -18.46 8.89 30.53
C GLU A 18 -17.77 8.00 29.53
N LYS A 19 -18.59 7.33 28.72
CA LYS A 19 -18.12 6.48 27.66
C LYS A 19 -17.61 7.53 26.70
N ILE A 20 -16.42 8.06 26.99
CA ILE A 20 -15.70 8.99 26.14
C ILE A 20 -15.64 8.18 24.87
N HIS A 21 -16.48 8.57 23.91
CA HIS A 21 -16.61 7.85 22.67
C HIS A 21 -15.21 7.93 22.07
N SER A 22 -14.41 6.87 22.25
CA SER A 22 -13.11 6.66 21.63
C SER A 22 -13.25 6.49 20.10
N PHE A 23 -14.34 7.05 19.58
CA PHE A 23 -15.08 6.77 18.37
C PHE A 23 -15.28 8.05 17.56
N GLU A 24 -15.03 9.24 18.12
CA GLU A 24 -14.53 10.37 17.31
C GLU A 24 -13.07 10.16 16.88
N ARG A 25 -12.67 8.90 16.67
CA ARG A 25 -11.52 8.58 15.85
C ARG A 25 -11.80 9.21 14.50
N HIS A 26 -11.02 10.20 14.09
CA HIS A 26 -11.10 10.82 12.76
C HIS A 26 -10.93 9.74 11.68
N THR A 27 -12.00 9.01 11.36
CA THR A 27 -11.99 7.83 10.50
C THR A 27 -11.48 8.16 9.12
N GLY A 28 -11.85 9.35 8.62
CA GLY A 28 -11.34 9.90 7.37
C GLY A 28 -9.83 10.19 7.41
N LEU A 29 -9.32 10.73 8.52
CA LEU A 29 -7.90 11.04 8.64
C LEU A 29 -7.07 9.75 8.72
N THR A 30 -7.54 8.76 9.51
CA THR A 30 -6.89 7.45 9.61
C THR A 30 -6.91 6.69 8.28
N SER A 31 -7.98 6.79 7.48
CA SER A 31 -8.05 6.11 6.19
C SER A 31 -7.13 6.76 5.15
N HIS A 32 -7.00 8.10 5.16
CA HIS A 32 -6.04 8.80 4.30
C HIS A 32 -4.60 8.38 4.57
N TYR A 33 -4.21 8.30 5.84
CA TYR A 33 -2.87 7.83 6.19
C TYR A 33 -2.68 6.35 5.84
N ALA A 34 -3.67 5.49 6.10
CA ALA A 34 -3.60 4.08 5.75
C ALA A 34 -3.46 3.83 4.23
N ASN A 35 -4.16 4.61 3.41
CA ASN A 35 -4.04 4.52 1.96
C ASN A 35 -2.66 4.99 1.48
N LEU A 36 -2.18 6.12 2.01
CA LEU A 36 -0.86 6.66 1.67
C LEU A 36 0.25 5.68 2.06
N THR A 37 0.22 5.11 3.27
CA THR A 37 1.22 4.12 3.70
C THR A 37 1.17 2.88 2.82
N SER A 38 -0.03 2.38 2.48
CA SER A 38 -0.19 1.23 1.58
C SER A 38 0.41 1.48 0.20
N CYS A 39 0.18 2.66 -0.38
CA CYS A 39 0.75 3.02 -1.69
C CYS A 39 2.29 3.17 -1.61
N ILE A 40 2.80 3.81 -0.56
CA ILE A 40 4.25 3.95 -0.35
C ILE A 40 4.90 2.57 -0.23
N THR A 41 4.35 1.68 0.59
CA THR A 41 4.85 0.30 0.72
C THR A 41 4.81 -0.43 -0.62
N ALA A 42 3.74 -0.27 -1.40
CA ALA A 42 3.64 -0.90 -2.72
C ALA A 42 4.69 -0.38 -3.72
N ILE A 43 4.93 0.93 -3.73
CA ILE A 43 5.94 1.56 -4.60
C ILE A 43 7.35 1.11 -4.20
N ILE A 44 7.67 1.14 -2.89
CA ILE A 44 8.97 0.69 -2.39
C ILE A 44 9.20 -0.77 -2.75
N PHE A 45 8.20 -1.64 -2.54
CA PHE A 45 8.27 -3.04 -2.93
C PHE A 45 8.59 -3.18 -4.42
N GLY A 46 7.83 -2.51 -5.29
CA GLY A 46 8.07 -2.56 -6.74
C GLY A 46 9.46 -2.04 -7.12
N ALA A 47 9.92 -0.96 -6.49
CA ALA A 47 11.23 -0.36 -6.75
C ALA A 47 12.39 -1.30 -6.39
N ILE A 48 12.30 -1.99 -5.24
CA ILE A 48 13.28 -3.01 -4.83
C ILE A 48 13.33 -4.13 -5.89
N HIS A 49 12.19 -4.60 -6.38
CA HIS A 49 12.17 -5.61 -7.44
C HIS A 49 12.70 -5.08 -8.78
N CYS A 50 12.50 -3.81 -9.11
CA CYS A 50 13.16 -3.20 -10.28
C CYS A 50 14.69 -3.22 -10.12
N THR A 51 15.24 -2.95 -8.93
CA THR A 51 16.70 -2.99 -8.71
C THR A 51 17.31 -4.39 -8.80
N ALA A 52 16.48 -5.44 -8.71
CA ALA A 52 16.90 -6.83 -8.89
C ALA A 52 17.09 -7.24 -10.37
N TRP A 53 17.05 -6.29 -11.32
CA TRP A 53 17.24 -6.54 -12.76
C TRP A 53 18.61 -7.13 -13.16
N VAL A 54 19.58 -7.08 -12.25
CA VAL A 54 20.95 -7.62 -12.42
C VAL A 54 21.03 -9.10 -12.02
N ILE A 55 19.99 -9.66 -11.39
CA ILE A 55 19.96 -11.09 -11.07
C ILE A 55 19.99 -11.89 -12.38
N THR A 56 20.86 -12.88 -12.45
CA THR A 56 20.94 -13.82 -13.58
C THR A 56 19.70 -14.69 -13.61
N PHE A 57 18.79 -14.39 -14.53
CA PHE A 57 17.65 -15.26 -14.83
C PHE A 57 18.09 -16.35 -15.82
N PRO A 58 17.67 -17.61 -15.62
CA PRO A 58 17.96 -18.69 -16.56
C PRO A 58 17.39 -18.47 -17.96
N ASN A 59 16.29 -17.70 -18.06
CA ASN A 59 15.57 -17.47 -19.31
C ASN A 59 15.21 -15.99 -19.49
N ASP A 60 15.36 -15.46 -20.71
CA ASP A 60 15.10 -14.05 -21.02
C ASP A 60 13.63 -13.66 -20.81
N THR A 61 12.71 -14.60 -21.04
CA THR A 61 11.28 -14.40 -20.81
C THR A 61 10.96 -14.15 -19.33
N GLU A 62 11.63 -14.86 -18.42
CA GLU A 62 11.44 -14.69 -16.97
C GLU A 62 11.90 -13.31 -16.50
N ARG A 63 13.04 -12.85 -17.03
CA ARG A 63 13.56 -11.50 -16.79
C ARG A 63 12.62 -10.42 -17.31
N PHE A 64 12.07 -10.61 -18.50
CA PHE A 64 11.12 -9.66 -19.08
C PHE A 64 9.80 -9.60 -18.29
N LEU A 65 9.26 -10.76 -17.90
CA LEU A 65 8.07 -10.87 -17.06
C LEU A 65 8.30 -10.22 -15.69
N TRP A 66 9.47 -10.41 -15.09
CA TRP A 66 9.87 -9.76 -13.84
C TRP A 66 9.84 -8.24 -13.96
N MET A 67 10.45 -7.70 -15.02
CA MET A 67 10.53 -6.26 -15.25
C MET A 67 9.15 -5.64 -15.45
N ILE A 68 8.33 -6.21 -16.35
CA ILE A 68 6.96 -5.72 -16.58
C ILE A 68 6.14 -5.80 -15.30
N SER A 69 6.23 -6.92 -14.57
CA SER A 69 5.48 -7.09 -13.32
C SER A 69 5.88 -6.07 -12.26
N SER A 70 7.17 -5.75 -12.15
CA SER A 70 7.66 -4.71 -11.23
C SER A 70 7.12 -3.33 -11.59
N PHE A 71 7.10 -2.97 -12.87
CA PHE A 71 6.52 -1.71 -13.34
C PHE A 71 5.02 -1.62 -13.10
N ILE A 72 4.26 -2.69 -13.37
CA ILE A 72 2.81 -2.74 -13.11
C ILE A 72 2.53 -2.52 -11.62
N VAL A 73 3.32 -3.16 -10.75
CA VAL A 73 3.17 -3.03 -9.28
C VAL A 73 3.42 -1.60 -8.78
N ILE A 74 4.23 -0.81 -9.49
CA ILE A 74 4.43 0.63 -9.20
C ILE A 74 3.32 1.48 -9.82
N ALA A 75 2.98 1.22 -11.10
CA ALA A 75 2.09 2.08 -11.88
C ALA A 75 0.67 2.15 -11.30
N VAL A 76 0.12 1.03 -10.84
CA VAL A 76 -1.25 0.96 -10.31
C VAL A 76 -1.45 1.80 -9.04
N PRO A 77 -0.65 1.67 -7.96
CA PRO A 77 -0.80 2.52 -6.78
C PRO A 77 -0.49 3.99 -7.06
N VAL A 78 0.45 4.31 -7.95
CA VAL A 78 0.73 5.70 -8.37
C VAL A 78 -0.48 6.31 -9.10
N GLY A 79 -1.06 5.58 -10.05
CA GLY A 79 -2.26 6.02 -10.76
C GLY A 79 -3.43 6.28 -9.81
N TRP A 80 -3.63 5.38 -8.83
CA TRP A 80 -4.64 5.54 -7.80
C TRP A 80 -4.40 6.78 -6.92
N LEU A 81 -3.15 7.02 -6.48
CA LEU A 81 -2.79 8.23 -5.72
C LEU A 81 -3.09 9.51 -6.51
N ILE A 82 -2.71 9.56 -7.79
CA ILE A 82 -2.94 10.73 -8.64
C ILE A 82 -4.45 11.01 -8.76
N GLN A 83 -5.26 9.98 -9.04
CA GLN A 83 -6.72 10.11 -9.13
C GLN A 83 -7.34 10.58 -7.81
N HIS A 84 -6.90 10.04 -6.67
CA HIS A 84 -7.51 10.33 -5.38
C HIS A 84 -7.08 11.69 -4.80
N TYR A 85 -5.84 12.12 -5.03
CA TYR A 85 -5.28 13.35 -4.43
C TYR A 85 -5.26 14.56 -5.38
N SER A 86 -5.34 14.38 -6.70
CA SER A 86 -5.36 15.52 -7.64
C SER A 86 -6.48 16.54 -7.38
N PRO A 87 -7.73 16.17 -7.02
CA PRO A 87 -8.77 17.18 -6.74
C PRO A 87 -8.50 17.92 -5.43
N ARG A 88 -7.89 17.25 -4.45
CA ARG A 88 -7.49 17.88 -3.18
C ARG A 88 -6.37 18.90 -3.41
N MET A 89 -5.37 18.53 -4.21
CA MET A 89 -4.23 19.39 -4.52
C MET A 89 -4.65 20.61 -5.34
N ALA A 90 -5.53 20.44 -6.35
CA ALA A 90 -6.08 21.55 -7.12
C ALA A 90 -6.86 22.56 -6.26
N ARG A 91 -7.67 22.07 -5.30
CA ARG A 91 -8.40 22.92 -4.34
C ARG A 91 -7.45 23.71 -3.43
N LEU A 92 -6.40 23.07 -2.92
CA LEU A 92 -5.41 23.74 -2.05
C LEU A 92 -4.60 24.80 -2.80
N ALA A 93 -4.32 24.57 -4.08
CA ALA A 93 -3.61 25.52 -4.94
C ALA A 93 -4.49 26.68 -5.44
N HIS A 94 -5.76 26.78 -5.00
CA HIS A 94 -6.75 27.75 -5.47
C HIS A 94 -6.83 27.84 -7.01
N MET A 95 -6.57 26.72 -7.69
CA MET A 95 -6.65 26.67 -9.14
C MET A 95 -8.12 26.82 -9.54
N PRO A 96 -8.47 27.63 -10.56
CA PRO A 96 -9.84 27.77 -11.07
C PRO A 96 -10.31 26.53 -11.85
N VAL A 97 -9.73 25.36 -11.56
CA VAL A 97 -10.00 24.09 -12.21
C VAL A 97 -11.09 23.41 -11.40
N ASP A 98 -12.34 23.62 -11.79
CA ASP A 98 -13.45 22.79 -11.32
C ASP A 98 -13.33 21.40 -11.96
N TYR A 99 -12.59 20.52 -11.28
CA TYR A 99 -12.39 19.12 -11.70
C TYR A 99 -13.71 18.43 -12.04
N MET A 100 -14.79 18.78 -11.33
CA MET A 100 -16.13 18.23 -11.56
C MET A 100 -16.74 18.69 -12.88
N ASP A 101 -16.42 19.89 -13.37
CA ASP A 101 -16.85 20.36 -14.69
C ASP A 101 -16.10 19.64 -15.81
N ILE A 102 -14.80 19.43 -15.65
CA ILE A 102 -13.99 18.70 -16.65
C ILE A 102 -14.47 17.26 -16.79
N VAL A 103 -14.65 16.55 -15.66
CA VAL A 103 -15.09 15.16 -15.68
C VAL A 103 -16.55 15.05 -16.15
N GLY A 104 -17.41 15.99 -15.77
CA GLY A 104 -18.82 16.03 -16.18
C GLY A 104 -19.03 16.36 -17.66
N GLN A 105 -18.05 16.97 -18.33
CA GLN A 105 -18.07 17.23 -19.78
C GLN A 105 -17.56 16.04 -20.62
N LEU A 106 -16.97 15.02 -20.00
CA LEU A 106 -16.51 13.85 -20.74
C LEU A 106 -17.70 13.00 -21.20
N PRO A 107 -17.71 12.55 -22.47
CA PRO A 107 -18.69 11.57 -22.92
C PRO A 107 -18.68 10.31 -22.04
N GLU A 108 -19.85 9.77 -21.72
CA GLU A 108 -20.02 8.56 -20.89
C GLU A 108 -19.16 7.37 -21.35
N PHE A 109 -18.92 7.27 -22.67
CA PHE A 109 -18.02 6.28 -23.25
C PHE A 109 -16.60 6.35 -22.65
N TRP A 110 -16.03 7.54 -22.47
CA TRP A 110 -14.69 7.70 -21.89
C TRP A 110 -14.65 7.33 -20.42
N ILE A 111 -15.71 7.65 -19.67
CA ILE A 111 -15.86 7.25 -18.27
C ILE A 111 -15.88 5.72 -18.17
N PHE A 112 -16.66 5.05 -19.04
CA PHE A 112 -16.71 3.59 -19.10
C PHE A 112 -15.35 2.98 -19.46
N ILE A 113 -14.65 3.51 -20.47
CA ILE A 113 -13.31 3.04 -20.86
C ILE A 113 -12.32 3.17 -19.69
N PHE A 114 -12.36 4.27 -18.95
CA PHE A 114 -11.50 4.49 -17.79
C PHE A 114 -11.79 3.52 -16.65
N GLN A 115 -13.07 3.25 -16.37
CA GLN A 115 -13.49 2.26 -15.36
C GLN A 115 -13.08 0.83 -15.75
N LEU A 116 -13.25 0.47 -17.02
CA LEU A 116 -12.83 -0.83 -17.55
C LEU A 116 -11.30 -0.99 -17.47
N ALA A 117 -10.55 0.04 -17.85
CA ALA A 117 -9.10 0.07 -17.75
C ALA A 117 -8.64 -0.07 -16.29
N GLY A 118 -9.28 0.64 -15.36
CA GLY A 118 -9.01 0.53 -13.93
C GLY A 118 -9.24 -0.88 -13.37
N THR A 119 -10.35 -1.51 -13.73
CA THR A 119 -10.68 -2.89 -13.32
C THR A 119 -9.65 -3.88 -13.87
N THR A 120 -9.29 -3.72 -15.14
CA THR A 120 -8.26 -4.55 -15.79
C THR A 120 -6.89 -4.38 -15.13
N ALA A 121 -6.52 -3.15 -14.77
CA ALA A 121 -5.27 -2.86 -14.09
C ALA A 121 -5.17 -3.53 -12.70
N ILE A 122 -6.29 -3.63 -11.95
CA ILE A 122 -6.32 -4.35 -10.67
C ILE A 122 -6.04 -5.84 -10.86
N LEU A 123 -6.64 -6.47 -11.88
CA LEU A 123 -6.39 -7.87 -12.19
C LEU A 123 -4.93 -8.10 -12.58
N LEU A 124 -4.39 -7.24 -13.44
CA LEU A 124 -2.98 -7.29 -13.83
C LEU A 124 -2.04 -7.09 -12.63
N TYR A 125 -2.37 -6.17 -11.72
CA TYR A 125 -1.59 -5.97 -10.49
C TYR A 125 -1.52 -7.24 -9.63
N ILE A 126 -2.65 -7.91 -9.44
CA ILE A 126 -2.71 -9.17 -8.69
C ILE A 126 -1.85 -10.23 -9.38
N LEU A 127 -1.99 -10.41 -10.70
CA LEU A 127 -1.18 -11.36 -11.46
C LEU A 127 0.32 -11.03 -11.39
N SER A 128 0.70 -9.76 -11.56
CA SER A 128 2.08 -9.32 -11.44
C SER A 128 2.69 -9.60 -10.07
N ARG A 129 1.91 -9.42 -8.99
CA ARG A 129 2.35 -9.78 -7.63
C ARG A 129 2.66 -11.26 -7.50
N PHE A 130 1.79 -12.13 -8.01
CA PHE A 130 2.02 -13.57 -8.00
C PHE A 130 3.26 -13.95 -8.83
N SER A 131 3.41 -13.37 -10.02
CA SER A 131 4.59 -13.60 -10.87
C SER A 131 5.89 -13.19 -10.18
N LEU A 132 5.94 -12.03 -9.53
CA LEU A 132 7.14 -11.60 -8.78
C LEU A 132 7.48 -12.56 -7.65
N ILE A 133 6.49 -13.07 -6.92
CA ILE A 133 6.72 -14.06 -5.86
C ILE A 133 7.29 -15.36 -6.44
N VAL A 134 6.65 -15.90 -7.48
CA VAL A 134 7.09 -17.16 -8.13
C VAL A 134 8.51 -17.01 -8.68
N LEU A 135 8.77 -15.93 -9.42
CA LEU A 135 10.09 -15.68 -10.00
C LEU A 135 11.16 -15.42 -8.93
N ALA A 136 10.82 -14.80 -7.81
CA ALA A 136 11.77 -14.60 -6.70
C ALA A 136 12.20 -15.94 -6.08
N PHE A 137 11.29 -16.90 -5.95
CA PHE A 137 11.66 -18.25 -5.50
C PHE A 137 12.50 -19.00 -6.54
N LEU A 138 12.21 -18.82 -7.83
CA LEU A 138 13.00 -19.44 -8.90
C LEU A 138 14.43 -18.91 -8.95
N THR A 139 14.63 -17.60 -8.76
CA THR A 139 15.97 -17.01 -8.70
C THR A 139 16.74 -17.44 -7.45
N LEU A 140 16.06 -17.55 -6.30
CA LEU A 140 16.67 -18.07 -5.06
C LEU A 140 17.09 -19.54 -5.18
N ARG A 141 16.29 -20.36 -5.87
CA ARG A 141 16.63 -21.79 -6.10
C ARG A 141 17.88 -21.95 -6.97
N ASN A 142 18.06 -21.06 -7.94
CA ASN A 142 19.12 -21.14 -8.94
C ASN A 142 20.29 -20.19 -8.62
N LEU A 143 20.58 -19.96 -7.34
CA LEU A 143 21.64 -19.05 -6.90
C LEU A 143 23.00 -19.47 -7.50
N PRO A 144 23.83 -18.52 -7.98
CA PRO A 144 25.18 -18.84 -8.46
C PRO A 144 25.98 -19.61 -7.41
N LEU A 145 26.73 -20.62 -7.84
CA LEU A 145 27.56 -21.49 -6.99
C LEU A 145 28.49 -20.71 -6.05
N GLU A 146 28.94 -19.53 -6.47
CA GLU A 146 29.76 -18.60 -5.70
C GLU A 146 29.10 -18.12 -4.38
N ALA A 147 27.77 -18.01 -4.35
CA ALA A 147 27.03 -17.66 -3.13
C ALA A 147 26.85 -18.84 -2.17
N LEU A 148 27.11 -20.07 -2.63
CA LEU A 148 27.13 -21.28 -1.81
C LEU A 148 28.55 -21.63 -1.32
N GLU A 149 29.58 -20.97 -1.84
CA GLU A 149 30.93 -21.14 -1.31
C GLU A 149 31.01 -20.56 0.10
N THR A 150 31.47 -21.38 1.05
CA THR A 150 31.67 -20.93 2.42
C THR A 150 32.80 -19.91 2.43
N VAL A 151 32.46 -18.63 2.60
CA VAL A 151 33.46 -17.59 2.86
C VAL A 151 34.33 -18.07 4.04
N GLN A 152 35.64 -18.21 3.83
CA GLN A 152 36.60 -18.62 4.85
C GLN A 152 36.75 -17.49 5.89
N TRP A 153 35.73 -17.32 6.73
CA TRP A 153 35.67 -16.31 7.79
C TRP A 153 36.77 -16.51 8.84
N THR A 154 37.32 -17.71 8.94
CA THR A 154 38.47 -18.06 9.79
C THR A 154 39.75 -17.33 9.37
N THR A 155 39.88 -16.92 8.12
CA THR A 155 41.02 -16.10 7.64
C THR A 155 40.96 -14.65 8.14
N PHE A 156 39.79 -14.19 8.59
CA PHE A 156 39.62 -12.86 9.21
C PHE A 156 39.87 -12.86 10.72
N ILE A 157 40.15 -14.01 11.32
CA ILE A 157 40.58 -14.08 12.72
C ILE A 157 42.07 -13.71 12.75
N PRO A 158 42.45 -12.55 13.33
CA PRO A 158 43.85 -12.20 13.46
C PRO A 158 44.54 -13.27 14.32
N HIS A 159 45.52 -13.94 13.72
CA HIS A 159 46.43 -14.83 14.40
C HIS A 159 47.43 -13.94 15.15
N VAL A 160 47.31 -13.93 16.48
CA VAL A 160 48.22 -13.26 17.40
C VAL A 160 49.44 -14.14 17.63
#